data_AF-A0AAV1VA08-F1
#
_entry.id   AF-A0AAV1VA08-F1
#
_cell.length_a   1.000
_cell.length_b   1.000
_cell.length_c   1.000
_cell.angle_alpha   90.00
_cell.angle_beta   90.00
_cell.angle_gamma   90.00
#
_symmetry.space_group_name_H-M   'P 1'
#
loop_
_entity.id
_entity.type
_entity.pdbx_description
1 polymer ?
#
loop_
_entity_poly.entity_id
_entity_poly.type
_entity_poly.pdbx_seq_one_letter_code
_entity_poly.pdbx_strand_id
1 'polypeptide(L)'
;MNLMTVLGRGLVARAAARGSQRTLVAVCALPTPPVVSQRLSFSSARKDDETHSDFQPQYHAAKSNDKDEVLKMIEKHVQTYPVMLYMKGTPSAPQCGFSMQVVRLLHAQGVSFDSVNVLDHPEIRDGVKAFSQWPTIPQLYVKGEFVGGCDIITDMSKSGELAELLAEFKKEA
;
A
#
# COMPACT_ATOMS: atom_id res chain seq x y z
N MET A 1 -46.19 6.44 38.51
CA MET A 1 -47.09 5.31 38.81
C MET A 1 -46.47 4.08 38.15
N ASN A 2 -45.48 3.46 38.80
CA ASN A 2 -45.59 2.24 39.61
C ASN A 2 -46.18 1.03 38.85
N LEU A 3 -45.36 0.02 38.54
CA LEU A 3 -45.30 -1.30 39.21
C LEU A 3 -44.21 -2.14 38.50
N MET A 4 -43.05 -2.37 39.13
CA MET A 4 -42.72 -3.55 39.96
C MET A 4 -42.87 -4.90 39.24
N THR A 5 -41.77 -5.59 38.90
CA THR A 5 -41.01 -6.55 39.73
C THR A 5 -41.51 -7.99 39.56
N VAL A 6 -40.57 -8.95 39.59
CA VAL A 6 -40.62 -10.36 40.09
C VAL A 6 -39.88 -11.26 39.07
N LEU A 7 -38.58 -11.50 39.28
CA LEU A 7 -37.98 -12.59 40.08
C LEU A 7 -38.00 -13.95 39.38
N GLY A 8 -36.81 -14.45 39.07
CA GLY A 8 -36.55 -15.84 38.71
C GLY A 8 -35.11 -16.23 39.05
N ARG A 9 -34.86 -16.49 40.33
CA ARG A 9 -33.63 -17.10 40.86
C ARG A 9 -33.65 -18.61 40.55
N GLY A 10 -32.50 -19.19 40.21
CA GLY A 10 -32.28 -20.65 40.23
C GLY A 10 -30.86 -21.00 39.79
N LEU A 11 -29.88 -20.99 40.70
CA LEU A 11 -29.36 -22.12 41.49
C LEU A 11 -28.31 -22.98 40.75
N VAL A 12 -27.06 -22.69 41.10
CA VAL A 12 -25.89 -23.57 41.32
C VAL A 12 -26.02 -25.06 40.96
N ALA A 13 -25.08 -25.55 40.14
CA ALA A 13 -24.58 -26.93 40.23
C ALA A 13 -23.06 -26.98 39.95
N ARG A 14 -22.30 -27.47 40.94
CA ARG A 14 -20.89 -27.89 40.85
C ARG A 14 -20.83 -29.34 40.32
N ALA A 15 -19.90 -29.63 39.41
CA ALA A 15 -19.18 -30.91 39.24
C ALA A 15 -18.10 -30.68 38.15
N ALA A 16 -16.78 -30.82 38.32
CA ALA A 16 -15.93 -31.88 38.86
C ALA A 16 -15.85 -33.16 37.97
N ALA A 17 -14.89 -33.19 37.02
CA ALA A 17 -14.20 -34.39 36.49
C ALA A 17 -13.12 -33.91 35.48
N ARG A 18 -11.83 -33.82 35.81
CA ARG A 18 -10.78 -34.87 35.73
C ARG A 18 -10.83 -35.77 34.49
N GLY A 19 -9.85 -35.53 33.60
CA GLY A 19 -9.08 -36.59 32.93
C GLY A 19 -9.38 -36.83 31.45
N SER A 20 -8.33 -37.25 30.73
CA SER A 20 -8.38 -37.89 29.39
C SER A 20 -8.65 -36.98 28.19
N GLN A 21 -7.84 -36.88 27.13
CA GLN A 21 -6.57 -37.51 26.76
C GLN A 21 -5.85 -36.53 25.82
N ARG A 22 -4.52 -36.52 25.90
CA ARG A 22 -3.65 -35.98 24.86
C ARG A 22 -3.84 -36.83 23.60
N THR A 23 -4.63 -36.36 22.64
CA THR A 23 -4.63 -36.92 21.28
C THR A 23 -3.39 -36.41 20.57
N LEU A 24 -2.37 -37.27 20.58
CA LEU A 24 -1.13 -37.15 19.84
C LEU A 24 -1.48 -37.32 18.36
N VAL A 25 -1.60 -36.22 17.63
CA VAL A 25 -1.69 -36.27 16.17
C VAL A 25 -0.32 -36.71 15.67
N ALA A 26 -0.24 -37.98 15.25
CA ALA A 26 0.91 -38.57 14.62
C ALA A 26 1.19 -37.81 13.31
N VAL A 27 2.19 -36.93 13.33
CA VAL A 27 2.79 -36.34 12.14
C VAL A 27 3.50 -37.49 11.42
N CYS A 28 2.88 -37.97 10.35
CA CYS A 28 3.45 -38.97 9.46
C CYS A 28 4.70 -38.35 8.82
N ALA A 29 5.86 -38.73 9.32
CA ALA A 29 7.15 -38.34 8.80
C ALA A 29 7.32 -38.92 7.39
N LEU A 30 7.02 -38.11 6.38
CA LEU A 30 7.46 -38.38 5.02
C LEU A 30 8.98 -38.25 4.98
N PRO A 31 9.72 -39.24 4.47
CA PRO A 31 11.17 -39.16 4.33
C PRO A 31 11.49 -38.05 3.32
N THR A 32 12.07 -36.95 3.80
CA THR A 32 12.66 -35.93 2.92
C THR A 32 13.86 -36.55 2.20
N PRO A 33 13.90 -36.54 0.85
CA PRO A 33 15.11 -36.96 0.14
C PRO A 33 16.26 -36.01 0.53
N PRO A 34 17.50 -36.51 0.63
CA PRO A 34 18.64 -35.65 0.87
C PRO A 34 18.79 -34.68 -0.30
N VAL A 35 18.47 -33.40 -0.07
CA VAL A 35 18.93 -32.32 -0.95
C VAL A 35 20.44 -32.32 -0.87
N VAL A 36 21.06 -32.92 -1.88
CA VAL A 36 22.47 -32.77 -2.20
C VAL A 36 22.70 -31.28 -2.39
N SER A 37 23.29 -30.65 -1.39
CA SER A 37 23.89 -29.33 -1.49
C SER A 37 25.18 -29.47 -2.30
N GLN A 38 25.04 -29.70 -3.61
CA GLN A 38 26.10 -29.38 -4.54
C GLN A 38 26.12 -27.85 -4.64
N ARG A 39 26.90 -27.25 -3.74
CA ARG A 39 27.46 -25.93 -3.93
C ARG A 39 28.25 -26.00 -5.22
N LEU A 40 27.63 -25.64 -6.34
CA LEU A 40 28.34 -25.30 -7.56
C LEU A 40 29.15 -24.05 -7.22
N SER A 41 30.35 -24.27 -6.70
CA SER A 41 31.44 -23.30 -6.77
C SER A 41 31.75 -23.13 -8.25
N PHE A 42 31.03 -22.21 -8.88
CA PHE A 42 31.36 -21.69 -10.20
C PHE A 42 32.63 -20.84 -10.04
N SER A 43 33.77 -21.50 -9.85
CA SER A 43 35.06 -20.91 -10.18
C SER A 43 35.16 -20.87 -11.69
N SER A 44 34.65 -19.81 -12.30
CA SER A 44 35.14 -19.38 -13.61
C SER A 44 36.12 -18.24 -13.38
N ALA A 45 37.31 -18.60 -12.91
CA ALA A 45 38.49 -17.81 -13.17
C ALA A 45 38.94 -18.12 -14.60
N ARG A 46 38.25 -17.51 -15.57
CA ARG A 46 38.79 -17.31 -16.92
C ARG A 46 38.88 -15.82 -17.14
N LYS A 47 40.11 -15.32 -17.06
CA LYS A 47 40.48 -14.00 -17.59
C LYS A 47 40.66 -14.20 -19.08
N ASP A 48 39.57 -14.12 -19.81
CA ASP A 48 39.63 -13.93 -21.25
C ASP A 48 39.25 -12.46 -21.48
N ASP A 49 40.29 -11.68 -21.74
CA ASP A 49 40.30 -10.29 -22.21
C ASP A 49 39.44 -10.16 -23.48
N GLU A 50 38.89 -8.97 -23.73
CA GLU A 50 38.01 -8.60 -24.87
C GLU A 50 36.49 -8.77 -24.66
N THR A 51 35.97 -8.18 -23.58
CA THR A 51 34.55 -7.73 -23.59
C THR A 51 34.48 -6.40 -24.33
N HIS A 52 34.05 -6.43 -25.59
CA HIS A 52 33.71 -5.24 -26.38
C HIS A 52 32.80 -4.34 -25.53
N SER A 53 33.15 -3.06 -25.41
CA SER A 53 32.52 -2.07 -24.53
C SER A 53 31.02 -1.83 -24.79
N ASP A 54 30.44 -2.44 -25.83
CA ASP A 54 29.03 -2.35 -26.23
C ASP A 54 28.03 -3.01 -25.26
N PHE A 55 28.48 -3.90 -24.38
CA PHE A 55 27.59 -4.55 -23.39
C PHE A 55 27.66 -3.93 -21.99
N GLN A 56 28.31 -2.77 -21.86
CA GLN A 56 28.32 -2.04 -20.59
C GLN A 56 27.01 -1.27 -20.41
N PRO A 57 26.25 -1.51 -19.33
CA PRO A 57 25.11 -0.66 -19.01
C PRO A 57 25.62 0.74 -18.69
N GLN A 58 25.38 1.69 -19.58
CA GLN A 58 25.68 3.09 -19.34
C GLN A 58 24.72 3.63 -18.28
N TYR A 59 25.13 3.54 -17.02
CA TYR A 59 24.53 4.29 -15.93
C TYR A 59 24.79 5.78 -16.17
N HIS A 60 23.80 6.45 -16.75
CA HIS A 60 23.78 7.90 -16.81
C HIS A 60 23.41 8.40 -15.40
N ALA A 61 24.44 8.73 -14.61
CA ALA A 61 24.27 9.40 -13.33
C ALA A 61 23.70 10.81 -13.57
N ALA A 62 22.36 10.92 -13.56
CA ALA A 62 21.67 12.20 -13.65
C ALA A 62 21.99 13.05 -12.41
N LYS A 63 22.19 14.35 -12.65
CA LYS A 63 22.68 15.35 -11.69
C LYS A 63 21.77 15.45 -10.46
N SER A 64 22.36 15.69 -9.29
CA SER A 64 21.68 15.69 -7.99
C SER A 64 20.79 16.91 -7.74
N ASN A 65 20.96 18.00 -8.48
CA ASN A 65 20.26 19.27 -8.19
C ASN A 65 18.78 19.25 -8.58
N ASP A 66 18.40 18.46 -9.58
CA ASP A 66 17.04 18.47 -10.13
C ASP A 66 16.02 17.83 -9.16
N LYS A 67 16.47 16.88 -8.32
CA LYS A 67 15.58 16.17 -7.38
C LYS A 67 15.05 17.09 -6.27
N ASP A 68 15.88 17.96 -5.73
CA ASP A 68 15.50 18.84 -4.63
C ASP A 68 14.49 19.92 -5.08
N GLU A 69 14.59 20.38 -6.33
CA GLU A 69 13.63 21.30 -6.91
C GLU A 69 12.27 20.64 -7.13
N VAL A 70 12.26 19.40 -7.62
CA VAL A 70 11.05 18.59 -7.82
C VAL A 70 10.35 18.32 -6.48
N LEU A 71 11.10 18.02 -5.41
CA LEU A 71 10.53 17.82 -4.07
C LEU A 71 9.81 19.09 -3.57
N LYS A 72 10.44 20.27 -3.74
CA LYS A 72 9.81 21.56 -3.40
C LYS A 72 8.56 21.83 -4.23
N MET A 73 8.55 21.43 -5.50
CA MET A 73 7.38 21.55 -6.37
C MET A 73 6.22 20.66 -5.89
N ILE A 74 6.52 19.41 -5.55
CA ILE A 74 5.54 18.45 -5.01
C ILE A 74 4.94 18.97 -3.70
N GLU A 75 5.79 19.48 -2.79
CA GLU A 75 5.35 20.07 -1.54
C GLU A 75 4.39 21.24 -1.77
N LYS A 76 4.72 22.17 -2.68
CA LYS A 76 3.84 23.28 -3.05
C LYS A 76 2.51 22.78 -3.62
N HIS A 77 2.53 21.77 -4.50
CA HIS A 77 1.31 21.20 -5.06
C HIS A 77 0.40 20.61 -3.98
N VAL A 78 0.99 19.82 -3.08
CA VAL A 78 0.28 19.14 -1.98
C VAL A 78 -0.26 20.13 -0.94
N GLN A 79 0.35 21.32 -0.80
CA GLN A 79 -0.16 22.43 0.02
C GLN A 79 -1.22 23.28 -0.70
N THR A 80 -1.12 23.42 -2.03
CA THR A 80 -2.04 24.24 -2.83
C THR A 80 -3.41 23.58 -2.97
N TYR A 81 -3.42 22.25 -3.19
CA TYR A 81 -4.64 21.49 -3.38
C TYR A 81 -4.99 20.68 -2.12
N PRO A 82 -6.20 20.83 -1.56
CA PRO A 82 -6.56 20.15 -0.33
C PRO A 82 -6.69 18.63 -0.50
N VAL A 83 -7.03 18.14 -1.70
CA VAL A 83 -7.07 16.72 -2.01
C VAL A 83 -6.33 16.52 -3.32
N MET A 84 -5.20 15.82 -3.25
CA MET A 84 -4.26 15.66 -4.35
C MET A 84 -3.96 14.19 -4.59
N LEU A 85 -4.21 13.70 -5.81
CA LEU A 85 -3.99 12.31 -6.20
C LEU A 85 -2.87 12.19 -7.24
N TYR A 86 -1.78 11.51 -6.88
CA TYR A 86 -0.77 11.10 -7.85
C TYR A 86 -1.15 9.73 -8.42
N MET A 87 -1.41 9.66 -9.73
CA MET A 87 -1.90 8.46 -10.39
C MET A 87 -1.22 8.21 -11.74
N LYS A 88 -1.46 7.01 -12.28
CA LYS A 88 -1.02 6.64 -13.63
C LYS A 88 -2.17 6.88 -14.62
N GLY A 89 -1.99 7.85 -15.51
CA GLY A 89 -3.04 8.37 -16.39
C GLY A 89 -3.81 9.51 -15.74
N THR A 90 -5.04 9.74 -16.19
CA THR A 90 -5.92 10.80 -15.71
C THR A 90 -7.22 10.21 -15.14
N PRO A 91 -8.02 10.97 -14.37
CA PRO A 91 -9.29 10.49 -13.82
C PRO A 91 -10.29 10.08 -14.91
N SER A 92 -10.21 10.70 -16.10
CA SER A 92 -11.01 10.35 -17.27
C SER A 92 -10.50 9.12 -18.03
N ALA A 93 -9.18 8.90 -18.03
CA ALA A 93 -8.52 7.79 -18.71
C ALA A 93 -7.42 7.17 -17.83
N PRO A 94 -7.78 6.36 -16.81
CA PRO A 94 -6.81 5.71 -15.95
C PRO A 94 -6.05 4.63 -16.73
N GLN A 95 -4.73 4.61 -16.64
CA GLN A 95 -3.87 3.64 -17.34
C GLN A 95 -3.42 2.47 -16.43
N CYS A 96 -3.98 2.37 -15.23
CA CYS A 96 -3.66 1.34 -14.26
C CYS A 96 -4.90 0.96 -13.42
N GLY A 97 -5.12 -0.34 -13.18
CA GLY A 97 -6.26 -0.83 -12.40
C GLY A 97 -6.32 -0.28 -10.97
N PHE A 98 -5.16 -0.16 -10.31
CA PHE A 98 -5.08 0.44 -8.96
C PHE A 98 -5.46 1.92 -8.96
N SER A 99 -5.04 2.68 -9.98
CA SER A 99 -5.42 4.08 -10.14
C SER A 99 -6.91 4.24 -10.42
N MET A 100 -7.49 3.37 -11.26
CA MET A 100 -8.93 3.33 -11.53
C MET A 100 -9.75 3.05 -10.27
N GLN A 101 -9.30 2.14 -9.42
CA GLN A 101 -9.98 1.80 -8.17
C GLN A 101 -10.04 3.00 -7.22
N VAL A 102 -8.94 3.72 -7.01
CA VAL A 102 -8.91 4.92 -6.15
C VAL A 102 -9.83 6.01 -6.69
N VAL A 103 -9.76 6.30 -8.00
CA VAL A 103 -10.65 7.28 -8.64
C VAL A 103 -12.12 6.90 -8.46
N ARG A 104 -12.45 5.62 -8.61
CA ARG A 104 -13.83 5.12 -8.42
C ARG A 104 -14.32 5.34 -6.99
N LEU A 105 -13.47 5.08 -5.99
CA LEU A 105 -13.80 5.30 -4.59
C LEU A 105 -14.00 6.79 -4.29
N LEU A 106 -13.11 7.66 -4.77
CA LEU A 106 -13.23 9.11 -4.58
C LEU A 106 -14.49 9.68 -5.26
N HIS A 107 -14.81 9.22 -6.47
CA HIS A 107 -16.05 9.58 -7.16
C HIS A 107 -17.30 9.10 -6.42
N ALA A 108 -17.26 7.90 -5.83
CA ALA A 108 -18.37 7.39 -5.02
C ALA A 108 -18.63 8.25 -3.78
N GLN A 109 -17.60 8.93 -3.24
CA GLN A 109 -17.73 9.86 -2.13
C GLN A 109 -18.17 11.28 -2.55
N GLY A 110 -18.18 11.61 -3.85
CA GLY A 110 -18.61 12.93 -4.35
C GLY A 110 -17.62 14.06 -4.04
N VAL A 111 -16.33 13.74 -3.92
CA VAL A 111 -15.29 14.69 -3.49
C VAL A 111 -14.63 15.32 -4.71
N SER A 112 -14.34 16.63 -4.65
CA SER A 112 -13.49 17.27 -5.64
C SER A 112 -12.02 17.09 -5.28
N PHE A 113 -11.25 16.49 -6.18
CA PHE A 113 -9.81 16.30 -6.04
C PHE A 113 -9.09 16.72 -7.32
N ASP A 114 -7.83 17.12 -7.16
CA ASP A 114 -6.91 17.31 -8.27
C ASP A 114 -6.07 16.05 -8.47
N SER A 115 -5.57 15.85 -9.69
CA SER A 115 -4.82 14.67 -10.06
C SER A 115 -3.65 14.99 -10.97
N VAL A 116 -2.49 14.40 -10.68
CA VAL A 116 -1.30 14.51 -11.53
C VAL A 116 -0.94 13.17 -12.12
N ASN A 117 -0.75 13.16 -13.44
CA ASN A 117 -0.27 12.00 -14.17
C ASN A 117 1.25 11.87 -14.03
N VAL A 118 1.70 10.85 -13.31
CA VAL A 118 3.14 10.59 -13.10
C VAL A 118 3.84 9.98 -14.32
N LEU A 119 3.09 9.58 -15.34
CA LEU A 119 3.65 8.98 -16.56
C LEU A 119 4.22 10.04 -17.50
N ASP A 120 3.66 11.25 -17.47
CA ASP A 120 4.11 12.35 -18.32
C ASP A 120 5.40 12.98 -17.78
N HIS A 121 5.63 12.90 -16.46
CA HIS A 121 6.77 13.50 -15.78
C HIS A 121 7.54 12.45 -14.95
N PRO A 122 8.62 11.85 -15.49
CA PRO A 122 9.39 10.83 -14.77
C PRO A 122 10.06 11.37 -13.50
N GLU A 123 10.36 12.67 -13.47
CA GLU A 123 10.91 13.36 -12.30
C GLU A 123 9.95 13.33 -11.10
N ILE A 124 8.67 13.65 -11.34
CA ILE A 124 7.62 13.62 -10.31
C ILE A 124 7.41 12.18 -9.81
N ARG A 125 7.51 11.19 -10.71
CA ARG A 125 7.36 9.77 -10.35
C ARG A 125 8.39 9.32 -9.32
N ASP A 126 9.63 9.78 -9.40
CA ASP A 126 10.67 9.41 -8.44
C ASP A 126 10.69 10.35 -7.24
N GLY A 127 10.37 11.64 -7.44
CA GLY A 127 10.19 12.62 -6.36
C GLY A 127 9.09 12.23 -5.37
N VAL A 128 7.91 11.80 -5.86
CA VAL A 128 6.77 11.45 -4.99
C VAL A 128 7.06 10.21 -4.13
N LYS A 129 7.81 9.24 -4.67
CA LYS A 129 8.25 8.06 -3.92
C LYS A 129 9.22 8.44 -2.80
N ALA A 130 10.14 9.37 -3.07
CA ALA A 130 11.09 9.86 -2.09
C ALA A 130 10.40 10.72 -1.01
N PHE A 131 9.45 11.57 -1.41
CA PHE A 131 8.70 12.45 -0.51
C PHE A 131 7.85 11.66 0.50
N SER A 132 7.03 10.71 0.02
CA SER A 132 6.19 9.88 0.90
C SER A 132 6.88 8.67 1.48
N GLN A 133 8.14 8.41 1.09
CA GLN A 133 8.86 7.17 1.43
C GLN A 133 8.05 5.90 1.08
N TRP A 134 7.22 5.99 0.02
CA TRP A 134 6.30 4.94 -0.39
C TRP A 134 6.59 4.50 -1.83
N PRO A 135 6.84 3.20 -2.08
CA PRO A 135 7.33 2.74 -3.39
C PRO A 135 6.23 2.66 -4.46
N THR A 136 4.96 2.67 -4.06
CA THR A 136 3.82 2.33 -4.92
C THR A 136 3.03 3.57 -5.35
N ILE A 137 2.43 3.50 -6.54
CA ILE A 137 1.53 4.53 -7.10
C ILE A 137 0.24 3.78 -7.48
N PRO A 138 -0.97 4.30 -7.20
CA PRO A 138 -1.34 5.68 -6.82
C PRO A 138 -1.05 6.07 -5.36
N GLN A 139 -0.94 7.37 -5.08
CA GLN A 139 -0.77 7.96 -3.75
C GLN A 139 -1.73 9.14 -3.54
N LEU A 140 -2.46 9.14 -2.42
CA LEU A 140 -3.42 10.18 -2.06
C LEU A 140 -2.88 11.06 -0.92
N TYR A 141 -2.98 12.37 -1.10
CA TYR A 141 -2.71 13.37 -0.08
C TYR A 141 -3.97 14.17 0.24
N VAL A 142 -4.17 14.45 1.53
CA VAL A 142 -5.28 15.26 2.03
C VAL A 142 -4.70 16.32 2.98
N LYS A 143 -4.97 17.61 2.73
CA LYS A 143 -4.47 18.76 3.49
C LYS A 143 -2.96 18.75 3.74
N GLY A 144 -2.18 18.26 2.78
CA GLY A 144 -0.74 18.15 2.95
C GLY A 144 -0.24 16.84 3.54
N GLU A 145 -1.15 16.01 4.08
CA GLU A 145 -0.82 14.75 4.75
C GLU A 145 -0.96 13.57 3.78
N PHE A 146 -0.01 12.63 3.86
CA PHE A 146 -0.06 11.40 3.10
C PHE A 146 -1.03 10.41 3.75
N VAL A 147 -2.12 10.08 3.06
CA VAL A 147 -3.12 9.13 3.55
C VAL A 147 -2.72 7.69 3.25
N GLY A 148 -2.28 7.43 2.01
CA GLY A 148 -1.89 6.08 1.61
C GLY A 148 -1.96 5.81 0.11
N GLY A 149 -1.73 4.55 -0.24
CA GLY A 149 -1.92 4.01 -1.59
C GLY A 149 -3.28 3.32 -1.78
N CYS A 150 -3.45 2.63 -2.91
CA CYS A 150 -4.72 1.99 -3.29
C CYS A 150 -5.29 1.03 -2.23
N ASP A 151 -4.45 0.18 -1.63
CA ASP A 151 -4.90 -0.84 -0.69
C ASP A 151 -5.41 -0.21 0.61
N ILE A 152 -4.64 0.73 1.17
CA ILE A 152 -5.01 1.47 2.38
C ILE A 152 -6.31 2.25 2.16
N ILE A 153 -6.43 2.97 1.05
CA ILE A 153 -7.65 3.74 0.71
C ILE A 153 -8.85 2.80 0.59
N THR A 154 -8.67 1.62 -0.01
CA THR A 154 -9.74 0.62 -0.15
C THR A 154 -10.19 0.09 1.21
N ASP A 155 -9.26 -0.15 2.13
CA ASP A 155 -9.58 -0.63 3.47
C ASP A 155 -10.22 0.46 4.33
N MET A 156 -9.73 1.71 4.27
CA MET A 156 -10.36 2.86 4.92
C MET A 156 -11.76 3.16 4.37
N SER A 157 -12.00 2.87 3.08
CA SER A 157 -13.34 2.97 2.50
C SER A 157 -14.28 1.89 3.03
N LYS A 158 -13.77 0.71 3.43
CA LYS A 158 -14.58 -0.35 4.05
C LYS A 158 -14.87 -0.06 5.51
N SER A 159 -13.90 0.52 6.24
CA SER A 159 -14.11 0.92 7.65
C SER A 159 -14.99 2.17 7.77
N GLY A 160 -15.04 3.01 6.73
CA GLY A 160 -15.82 4.25 6.70
C GLY A 160 -15.02 5.49 7.08
N GLU A 161 -13.80 5.33 7.61
CA GLU A 161 -12.89 6.42 8.00
C GLU A 161 -12.58 7.36 6.83
N LEU A 162 -12.46 6.82 5.61
CA LEU A 162 -12.22 7.64 4.42
C LEU A 162 -13.35 8.64 4.15
N ALA A 163 -14.60 8.23 4.40
CA ALA A 163 -15.76 9.07 4.16
C ALA A 163 -15.84 10.23 5.17
N GLU A 164 -15.38 10.01 6.40
CA GLU A 164 -15.28 11.03 7.45
C GLU A 164 -14.18 12.05 7.12
N LEU A 165 -12.98 11.58 6.76
CA LEU A 165 -11.86 12.45 6.37
C LEU A 165 -12.19 13.34 5.16
N LEU A 166 -12.94 12.80 4.20
CA LEU A 166 -13.31 13.52 2.98
C LEU A 166 -14.65 14.26 3.09
N ALA A 167 -15.37 14.16 4.21
CA ALA A 167 -16.67 14.80 4.39
C ALA A 167 -16.62 16.31 4.18
N GLU A 168 -15.53 16.95 4.63
CA GLU A 168 -15.29 18.39 4.50
C GLU A 168 -15.05 18.86 3.06
N PHE A 169 -14.74 17.94 2.15
CA PHE A 169 -14.38 18.22 0.74
C PHE A 169 -15.43 17.75 -0.26
N LYS A 170 -16.58 17.31 0.23
CA LYS A 170 -17.72 16.96 -0.62
C LYS A 170 -18.22 18.23 -1.29
N LYS A 171 -18.41 18.17 -2.61
CA LYS A 171 -19.16 19.23 -3.29
C LYS A 171 -20.61 19.08 -2.87
N GLU A 172 -21.10 20.01 -2.05
CA GLU A 172 -22.54 20.23 -1.90
C GLU A 172 -23.09 20.58 -3.30
N ALA A 173 -24.06 19.79 -3.75
CA ALA A 173 -24.66 19.89 -5.08
C ALA A 173 -25.79 20.92 -5.09
#